data_AF-A0A177LHC8-F1
#
_entry.id   AF-A0A177LHC8-F1
#
_cell.length_a   1.000
_cell.length_b   1.000
_cell.length_c   1.000
_cell.angle_alpha   90.00
_cell.angle_beta   90.00
_cell.angle_gamma   90.00
#
_symmetry.space_group_name_H-M   'P 1'
#
loop_
_entity.id
_entity.type
_entity.pdbx_description
1 polymer ?
#
loop_
_entity_poly.entity_id
_entity_poly.type
_entity_poly.pdbx_seq_one_letter_code
_entity_poly.pdbx_strand_id
1 'polypeptide(L)'
;MNQALIIPTFVTANIHINRLGQNQRKKFLDAYNRYGPVDDDIYEVLYDAMTNFDSKYSKYMKVFFIDDVAGGLYGKKYDIGVEKKSVIVLTSGFNDSTLAHEALHAMNLYHTFDNDSKFTFLNFETDNVMDYSDIENRKFAVISTYVWQWKILHDFLKTI
;
A
#
# COMPACT_ATOMS: atom_id res chain seq x y z
N MET A 1 5.53 -3.37 -26.89
CA MET A 1 5.44 -2.89 -25.50
C MET A 1 6.83 -2.35 -25.18
N ASN A 2 6.99 -1.04 -24.98
CA ASN A 2 8.28 -0.49 -24.58
C ASN A 2 8.36 -0.63 -23.06
N GLN A 3 8.99 -1.70 -22.58
CA GLN A 3 9.21 -1.90 -21.15
C GLN A 3 10.30 -0.90 -20.72
N ALA A 4 9.90 0.18 -20.06
CA ALA A 4 10.85 1.08 -19.43
C ALA A 4 11.32 0.42 -18.13
N LEU A 5 12.61 0.14 -18.01
CA LEU A 5 13.22 -0.17 -16.72
C LEU A 5 13.16 1.09 -15.87
N ILE A 6 12.24 1.12 -14.90
CA ILE A 6 12.20 2.16 -13.88
C ILE A 6 13.01 1.64 -12.70
N ILE A 7 14.11 2.33 -12.37
CA ILE A 7 14.83 2.09 -11.13
C ILE A 7 14.21 3.01 -10.08
N PRO A 8 13.45 2.49 -9.10
CA PRO A 8 12.86 3.33 -8.08
C PRO A 8 13.93 3.91 -7.16
N THR A 9 13.77 5.18 -6.79
CA THR A 9 14.58 5.82 -5.75
C THR A 9 13.82 5.74 -4.43
N PHE A 10 14.41 5.09 -3.44
CA PHE A 10 13.86 5.02 -2.09
C PHE A 10 14.54 6.04 -1.17
N VAL A 11 13.73 6.72 -0.37
CA VAL A 11 14.19 7.57 0.72
C VAL A 11 13.55 7.06 1.99
N THR A 12 14.38 6.77 2.99
CA THR A 12 13.93 6.26 4.28
C THR A 12 14.01 7.36 5.34
N ALA A 13 13.02 7.37 6.23
CA ALA A 13 12.99 8.24 7.39
C ALA A 13 12.35 7.48 8.56
N ASN A 14 12.78 7.78 9.78
CA ASN A 14 12.21 7.21 10.99
C ASN A 14 11.17 8.18 11.56
N ILE A 15 9.95 7.69 11.78
CA ILE A 15 8.91 8.44 12.48
C ILE A 15 8.92 8.02 13.94
N HIS A 16 9.28 8.94 14.82
CA HIS A 16 9.20 8.71 16.26
C HIS A 16 7.89 9.28 16.79
N ILE A 17 6.94 8.41 17.19
CA ILE A 17 5.63 8.83 17.71
C ILE A 17 5.75 9.81 18.89
N ASN A 18 6.77 9.63 19.73
CA ASN A 18 7.04 10.52 20.87
C ASN A 18 7.52 11.92 20.49
N ARG A 19 7.94 12.12 19.24
CA ARG A 19 8.37 13.43 18.69
C ARG A 19 7.27 14.13 17.90
N LEU A 20 6.10 13.51 17.73
CA LEU A 20 4.95 14.15 17.10
C LEU A 20 4.40 15.27 18.00
N GLY A 21 3.76 16.27 17.37
CA GLY A 21 3.03 17.30 18.10
C GLY A 21 1.95 16.69 19.01
N GLN A 22 1.62 17.36 20.12
CA GLN A 22 0.70 16.82 21.15
C GLN A 22 -0.62 16.30 20.57
N ASN A 23 -1.23 17.04 19.63
CA ASN A 23 -2.48 16.66 18.99
C ASN A 23 -2.33 15.44 18.07
N GLN A 24 -1.29 15.40 17.24
CA GLN A 24 -0.99 14.25 16.37
C GLN A 24 -0.70 12.99 17.17
N ARG A 25 0.10 13.11 18.24
CA ARG A 25 0.40 11.99 19.14
C ARG A 25 -0.87 11.47 19.81
N LYS A 26 -1.74 12.36 20.31
CA LYS A 26 -3.01 11.96 20.91
C LYS A 26 -3.90 11.24 19.89
N LYS A 27 -4.06 11.81 18.69
CA LYS A 27 -4.83 11.21 17.60
C LYS A 27 -4.33 9.81 17.25
N PHE A 28 -3.01 9.66 17.07
CA PHE A 28 -2.39 8.37 16.81
C PHE A 28 -2.69 7.37 17.93
N LEU A 29 -2.43 7.71 19.19
CA LEU A 29 -2.64 6.78 20.30
C LEU A 29 -4.10 6.39 20.49
N ASP A 30 -5.04 7.34 20.34
CA ASP A 30 -6.46 7.05 20.46
C ASP A 30 -6.92 6.08 19.35
N ALA A 31 -6.54 6.34 18.09
CA ALA A 31 -6.89 5.47 16.96
C ALA A 31 -6.23 4.09 17.09
N TYR A 32 -4.93 4.06 17.40
CA TYR A 32 -4.16 2.83 17.52
C TYR A 32 -4.74 1.90 18.59
N ASN A 33 -5.04 2.45 19.77
CA ASN A 33 -5.56 1.65 20.88
C ASN A 33 -7.01 1.19 20.65
N ARG A 34 -7.79 1.92 19.85
CA ARG A 34 -9.21 1.64 19.66
C ARG A 34 -9.49 0.77 18.43
N TYR A 35 -8.76 1.00 17.35
CA TYR A 35 -9.04 0.44 16.03
C TYR A 35 -7.84 -0.31 15.42
N GLY A 36 -6.64 -0.11 15.97
CA GLY A 36 -5.43 -0.83 15.55
C GLY A 36 -4.56 -0.05 14.55
N PRO A 37 -3.49 -0.69 14.03
CA PRO A 37 -2.41 -0.03 13.30
C PRO A 37 -2.78 0.39 11.86
N VAL A 38 -3.92 -0.06 11.34
CA VAL A 38 -4.36 0.17 9.95
C VAL A 38 -5.60 1.07 9.84
N ASP A 39 -5.92 1.76 10.93
CA ASP A 39 -7.00 2.74 10.97
C ASP A 39 -6.66 3.99 10.17
N ASP A 40 -7.67 4.63 9.58
CA ASP A 40 -7.49 5.77 8.68
C ASP A 40 -6.85 6.98 9.40
N ASP A 41 -7.11 7.16 10.71
CA ASP A 41 -6.46 8.20 11.49
C ASP A 41 -4.96 7.95 11.70
N ILE A 42 -4.52 6.68 11.67
CA ILE A 42 -3.10 6.32 11.68
C ILE A 42 -2.43 6.75 10.38
N TYR A 43 -3.06 6.44 9.23
CA TYR A 43 -2.56 6.90 7.93
C TYR A 43 -2.36 8.40 7.90
N GLU A 44 -3.39 9.15 8.31
CA GLU A 44 -3.36 10.60 8.29
C GLU A 44 -2.20 11.17 9.12
N VAL A 45 -2.00 10.67 10.34
CA VAL A 45 -0.89 11.14 11.19
C VAL A 45 0.48 10.80 10.59
N LEU A 46 0.65 9.58 10.06
CA LEU A 46 1.92 9.15 9.47
C LEU A 46 2.21 9.90 8.15
N TYR A 47 1.19 10.12 7.32
CA TYR A 47 1.27 10.87 6.08
C TYR A 47 1.71 12.32 6.32
N ASP A 48 1.07 12.98 7.30
CA ASP A 48 1.42 14.34 7.71
C ASP A 48 2.84 14.40 8.26
N ALA A 49 3.23 13.44 9.10
CA ALA A 49 4.58 13.36 9.66
C ALA A 49 5.65 13.29 8.55
N MET A 50 5.44 12.45 7.52
CA MET A 50 6.35 12.34 6.38
C MET A 50 6.33 13.57 5.48
N THR A 51 5.16 14.20 5.30
CA THR A 51 5.05 15.42 4.49
C THR A 51 5.78 16.60 5.17
N ASN A 52 5.75 16.63 6.50
CA ASN A 52 6.45 17.64 7.30
C ASN A 52 7.95 17.35 7.45
N PHE A 53 8.40 16.11 7.23
CA PHE A 53 9.82 15.78 7.20
C PHE A 53 10.54 16.51 6.05
N ASP A 54 9.96 16.48 4.85
CA ASP A 54 10.39 17.29 3.71
C ASP A 54 9.22 17.43 2.72
N SER A 55 8.79 18.66 2.47
CA SER A 55 7.62 18.97 1.64
C SER A 55 7.77 18.53 0.18
N LYS A 56 9.00 18.28 -0.31
CA LYS A 56 9.24 17.76 -1.65
C LYS A 56 8.66 16.34 -1.83
N TYR A 57 8.44 15.61 -0.74
CA TYR A 57 7.82 14.28 -0.77
C TYR A 57 6.29 14.31 -0.63
N SER A 58 5.66 15.49 -0.60
CA SER A 58 4.20 15.63 -0.48
C SER A 58 3.42 14.81 -1.52
N LYS A 59 3.90 14.72 -2.76
CA LYS A 59 3.27 13.96 -3.86
C LYS A 59 3.80 12.53 -4.05
N TYR A 60 4.78 12.12 -3.25
CA TYR A 60 5.36 10.79 -3.34
C TYR A 60 4.49 9.78 -2.60
N MET A 61 4.44 8.55 -3.11
CA MET A 61 3.86 7.44 -2.37
C MET A 61 4.63 7.22 -1.07
N LYS A 62 3.90 7.00 0.03
CA LYS A 62 4.49 6.77 1.36
C LYS A 62 4.19 5.34 1.79
N VAL A 63 5.24 4.61 2.12
CA VAL A 63 5.15 3.24 2.61
C VAL A 63 5.59 3.24 4.07
N PHE A 64 4.73 2.71 4.93
CA PHE A 64 4.96 2.60 6.36
C PHE A 64 5.08 1.13 6.73
N PHE A 65 6.11 0.80 7.51
CA PHE A 65 6.28 -0.51 8.11
C PHE A 65 5.99 -0.38 9.59
N ILE A 66 5.01 -1.13 10.09
CA ILE A 66 4.63 -1.16 11.51
C ILE A 66 4.84 -2.57 12.01
N ASP A 67 5.68 -2.73 13.03
CA ASP A 67 5.92 -4.01 13.68
C ASP A 67 4.77 -4.34 14.65
N ASP A 68 3.62 -4.69 14.10
CA ASP A 68 2.42 -5.14 14.81
C ASP A 68 1.58 -6.08 13.93
N VAL A 69 0.53 -6.64 14.50
CA VAL A 69 -0.42 -7.53 13.84
C VAL A 69 -1.85 -7.00 13.97
N ALA A 70 -2.68 -7.17 12.94
CA ALA A 70 -4.06 -6.69 12.95
C ALA A 70 -5.02 -7.73 12.39
N GLY A 71 -5.43 -8.71 13.21
CA GLY A 71 -6.54 -9.61 12.90
C GLY A 71 -6.41 -10.37 11.58
N GLY A 72 -5.20 -10.80 11.21
CA GLY A 72 -4.92 -11.53 9.96
C GLY A 72 -4.57 -10.64 8.77
N LEU A 73 -4.55 -9.31 8.92
CA LEU A 73 -4.05 -8.40 7.90
C LEU A 73 -2.52 -8.41 7.83
N TYR A 74 -2.02 -8.37 6.61
CA TYR A 74 -0.59 -8.29 6.28
C TYR A 74 -0.20 -6.86 5.91
N GLY A 75 -1.15 -6.08 5.41
CA GLY A 75 -1.01 -4.69 5.05
C GLY A 75 -2.35 -4.12 4.64
N LYS A 76 -2.37 -2.83 4.35
CA LYS A 76 -3.52 -2.11 3.84
C LYS A 76 -3.00 -0.88 3.05
N LYS A 77 -3.68 -0.50 1.98
CA LYS A 77 -3.62 0.82 1.35
C LYS A 77 -4.56 1.80 2.07
N TYR A 78 -4.25 3.09 2.08
CA TYR A 78 -5.17 4.10 2.62
C TYR A 78 -6.50 4.09 1.87
N ASP A 79 -6.45 4.28 0.55
CA ASP A 79 -7.60 4.20 -0.35
C ASP A 79 -7.12 3.99 -1.80
N ILE A 80 -8.04 3.64 -2.70
CA ILE A 80 -7.76 3.35 -4.11
C ILE A 80 -7.78 4.65 -4.92
N GLY A 81 -6.68 4.97 -5.60
CA GLY A 81 -6.63 6.06 -6.59
C GLY A 81 -6.67 7.49 -6.02
N VAL A 82 -6.52 7.66 -4.70
CA VAL A 82 -6.52 8.98 -4.05
C VAL A 82 -5.17 9.71 -4.16
N GLU A 83 -5.16 11.03 -3.91
CA GLU A 83 -3.94 11.85 -3.93
C GLU A 83 -2.95 11.42 -2.84
N LYS A 84 -3.46 11.07 -1.64
CA LYS A 84 -2.67 10.59 -0.50
C LYS A 84 -2.27 9.12 -0.64
N LYS A 85 -1.44 8.84 -1.64
CA LYS A 85 -0.94 7.50 -1.96
C LYS A 85 -0.10 6.97 -0.79
N SER A 86 -0.69 6.09 0.02
CA SER A 86 0.02 5.51 1.15
C SER A 86 -0.41 4.09 1.47
N VAL A 87 0.54 3.33 2.01
CA VAL A 87 0.42 1.91 2.35
C VAL A 87 1.03 1.68 3.72
N ILE A 88 0.35 0.90 4.54
CA ILE A 88 0.91 0.31 5.77
C ILE A 88 1.14 -1.18 5.51
N VAL A 89 2.34 -1.66 5.78
CA VAL A 89 2.68 -3.09 5.83
C VAL A 89 2.93 -3.46 7.29
N LEU A 90 2.35 -4.58 7.70
CA LEU A 90 2.46 -5.16 9.04
C LEU A 90 3.47 -6.31 9.05
N THR A 91 3.86 -6.78 10.24
CA THR A 91 4.93 -7.78 10.40
C THR A 91 4.71 -9.03 9.55
N SER A 92 3.45 -9.48 9.42
CA SER A 92 3.10 -10.64 8.59
C SER A 92 3.44 -10.46 7.11
N GLY A 93 3.34 -9.24 6.58
CA GLY A 93 3.57 -8.90 5.17
C GLY A 93 4.98 -8.39 4.85
N PHE A 94 5.93 -8.44 5.80
CA PHE A 94 7.29 -7.94 5.57
C PHE A 94 8.09 -8.77 4.56
N ASN A 95 7.73 -10.04 4.36
CA ASN A 95 8.52 -11.01 3.60
C ASN A 95 7.75 -11.65 2.43
N ASP A 96 6.66 -11.05 1.97
CA ASP A 96 5.83 -11.57 0.88
C ASP A 96 5.44 -10.48 -0.14
N SER A 97 4.45 -10.76 -0.99
CA SER A 97 3.98 -9.84 -2.03
C SER A 97 3.14 -8.66 -1.52
N THR A 98 2.84 -8.57 -0.22
CA THR A 98 1.90 -7.59 0.36
C THR A 98 2.25 -6.15 -0.01
N LEU A 99 3.53 -5.76 0.10
CA LEU A 99 3.94 -4.41 -0.27
C LEU A 99 3.60 -4.11 -1.73
N ALA A 100 3.90 -5.04 -2.63
CA ALA A 100 3.61 -4.87 -4.05
C ALA A 100 2.10 -4.80 -4.28
N HIS A 101 1.33 -5.69 -3.66
CA HIS A 101 -0.12 -5.75 -3.74
C HIS A 101 -0.80 -4.45 -3.29
N GLU A 102 -0.50 -3.98 -2.09
CA GLU A 102 -1.08 -2.76 -1.54
C GLU A 102 -0.62 -1.50 -2.29
N ALA A 103 0.63 -1.46 -2.76
CA ALA A 103 1.12 -0.36 -3.59
C ALA A 103 0.38 -0.31 -4.94
N LEU A 104 0.10 -1.45 -5.55
CA LEU A 104 -0.69 -1.53 -6.78
C LEU A 104 -2.15 -1.10 -6.56
N HIS A 105 -2.76 -1.42 -5.42
CA HIS A 105 -4.05 -0.84 -5.04
C HIS A 105 -4.01 0.69 -4.93
N ALA A 106 -2.99 1.24 -4.27
CA ALA A 106 -2.79 2.69 -4.20
C ALA A 106 -2.55 3.33 -5.59
N MET A 107 -2.16 2.53 -6.59
CA MET A 107 -2.04 2.91 -8.00
C MET A 107 -3.29 2.56 -8.84
N ASN A 108 -4.45 2.44 -8.19
CA ASN A 108 -5.76 2.27 -8.83
C ASN A 108 -6.01 0.89 -9.46
N LEU A 109 -5.31 -0.15 -9.01
CA LEU A 109 -5.65 -1.53 -9.36
C LEU A 109 -6.63 -2.13 -8.35
N TYR A 110 -7.64 -2.83 -8.86
CA TYR A 110 -8.54 -3.68 -8.07
C TYR A 110 -8.03 -5.12 -8.07
N HIS A 111 -8.57 -5.96 -7.19
CA HIS A 111 -8.33 -7.39 -7.26
C HIS A 111 -8.81 -7.95 -8.60
N THR A 112 -8.17 -9.00 -9.08
CA THR A 112 -8.60 -9.66 -10.33
C THR A 112 -9.95 -10.37 -10.19
N PHE A 113 -10.38 -10.64 -8.96
CA PHE A 113 -11.68 -11.25 -8.64
C PHE A 113 -12.75 -10.22 -8.23
N ASP A 114 -12.42 -8.93 -8.19
CA ASP A 114 -13.41 -7.87 -7.91
C ASP A 114 -14.25 -7.57 -9.16
N ASN A 115 -15.52 -7.21 -8.94
CA ASN A 115 -16.42 -6.75 -10.01
C ASN A 115 -16.06 -5.35 -10.54
N ASP A 116 -15.29 -4.58 -9.78
CA ASP A 116 -14.76 -3.28 -10.19
C ASP A 116 -13.52 -3.40 -11.10
N SER A 117 -12.99 -4.62 -11.22
CA SER A 117 -11.92 -4.96 -12.17
C SER A 117 -12.45 -5.00 -13.60
N LYS A 118 -11.57 -4.79 -14.59
CA LYS A 118 -11.96 -4.86 -16.00
C LYS A 118 -12.45 -6.26 -16.41
N PHE A 119 -11.87 -7.28 -15.80
CA PHE A 119 -12.24 -8.68 -15.97
C PHE A 119 -12.22 -9.35 -14.60
N THR A 120 -13.18 -10.22 -14.36
CA THR A 120 -13.32 -10.96 -13.10
C THR A 120 -12.85 -12.39 -13.30
N PHE A 121 -11.85 -12.80 -12.52
CA PHE A 121 -11.29 -14.15 -12.48
C PHE A 121 -11.71 -14.86 -11.19
N LEU A 122 -11.50 -16.17 -11.14
CA LEU A 122 -11.60 -16.91 -9.88
C LEU A 122 -10.50 -16.43 -8.94
N ASN A 123 -10.85 -16.22 -7.67
CA ASN A 123 -9.92 -15.76 -6.65
C ASN A 123 -8.88 -16.83 -6.32
N PHE A 124 -7.63 -16.42 -6.15
CA PHE A 124 -6.50 -17.27 -5.73
C PHE A 124 -6.10 -18.34 -6.76
N GLU A 125 -6.35 -18.09 -8.05
CA GLU A 125 -6.18 -19.06 -9.13
C GLU A 125 -5.22 -18.57 -10.24
N THR A 126 -4.65 -17.37 -10.09
CA THR A 126 -3.79 -16.73 -11.08
C THR A 126 -2.46 -16.28 -10.45
N ASP A 127 -1.43 -16.11 -11.28
CA ASP A 127 -0.09 -15.63 -10.87
C ASP A 127 -0.01 -14.10 -10.81
N ASN A 128 -1.17 -13.45 -10.83
CA ASN A 128 -1.29 -12.00 -10.79
C ASN A 128 -1.05 -11.50 -9.36
N VAL A 129 -0.23 -10.44 -9.21
CA VAL A 129 0.03 -9.83 -7.91
C VAL A 129 -1.26 -9.37 -7.20
N MET A 130 -2.29 -8.98 -7.96
CA MET A 130 -3.59 -8.57 -7.42
C MET A 130 -4.52 -9.73 -7.04
N ASP A 131 -4.08 -10.99 -7.14
CA ASP A 131 -4.88 -12.17 -6.80
C ASP A 131 -4.49 -12.77 -5.44
N TYR A 132 -3.30 -12.45 -4.91
CA TYR A 132 -2.85 -12.86 -3.57
C TYR A 132 -2.73 -14.38 -3.35
N SER A 133 -2.61 -15.13 -4.45
CA SER A 133 -2.50 -16.60 -4.43
C SER A 133 -1.31 -17.10 -3.61
N ASP A 134 -0.23 -16.34 -3.51
CA ASP A 134 1.01 -16.73 -2.82
C ASP A 134 0.85 -16.86 -1.30
N ILE A 135 -0.13 -16.20 -0.69
CA ILE A 135 -0.37 -16.28 0.74
C ILE A 135 -1.68 -16.97 1.14
N GLU A 136 -2.56 -17.19 0.18
CA GLU A 136 -3.87 -17.84 0.37
C GLU A 136 -3.83 -19.35 0.05
N ASN A 137 -5.00 -19.94 -0.23
CA ASN A 137 -5.23 -21.38 -0.38
C ASN A 137 -4.27 -22.10 -1.36
N ARG A 138 -3.70 -21.39 -2.34
CA ARG A 138 -2.92 -21.98 -3.42
C ARG A 138 -1.57 -21.28 -3.57
N LYS A 139 -0.62 -21.66 -2.71
CA LYS A 139 0.70 -21.04 -2.59
C LYS A 139 1.59 -21.27 -3.81
N PHE A 140 1.45 -20.41 -4.81
CA PHE A 140 2.39 -20.27 -5.92
C PHE A 140 2.74 -18.80 -6.12
N ALA A 141 3.88 -18.53 -6.74
CA ALA A 141 4.42 -17.18 -6.83
C ALA A 141 3.50 -16.27 -7.65
N VAL A 142 3.15 -15.11 -7.09
CA VAL A 142 2.50 -14.02 -7.83
C VAL A 142 3.59 -13.11 -8.40
N ILE A 143 3.75 -13.15 -9.72
CA ILE A 143 4.90 -12.53 -10.42
C ILE A 143 4.47 -11.67 -11.60
N SER A 144 3.17 -11.60 -11.88
CA SER A 144 2.66 -11.01 -13.11
C SER A 144 1.62 -9.92 -12.84
N THR A 145 1.39 -9.10 -13.86
CA THR A 145 0.19 -8.29 -14.02
C THR A 145 -0.33 -8.47 -15.44
N TYR A 146 -1.63 -8.26 -15.64
CA TYR A 146 -2.22 -8.34 -16.96
C TYR A 146 -1.88 -7.10 -17.80
N VAL A 147 -1.91 -7.26 -19.12
CA VAL A 147 -1.65 -6.16 -20.07
C VAL A 147 -2.56 -4.95 -19.85
N TRP A 148 -3.81 -5.15 -19.40
CA TRP A 148 -4.73 -4.05 -19.12
C TRP A 148 -4.41 -3.34 -17.79
N GLN A 149 -3.96 -4.06 -16.76
CA GLN A 149 -3.46 -3.45 -15.52
C GLN A 149 -2.21 -2.62 -15.80
N TRP A 150 -1.30 -3.13 -16.64
CA TRP A 150 -0.13 -2.37 -17.10
C TRP A 150 -0.51 -1.03 -17.72
N LYS A 151 -1.59 -0.96 -18.49
CA LYS A 151 -2.06 0.31 -19.08
C LYS A 151 -2.53 1.29 -17.99
N ILE A 152 -3.28 0.81 -17.00
CA ILE A 152 -3.74 1.63 -15.86
C ILE A 152 -2.53 2.20 -15.10
N LEU A 153 -1.57 1.34 -14.75
CA LEU A 153 -0.34 1.76 -14.06
C LEU A 153 0.45 2.78 -14.87
N HIS A 154 0.61 2.54 -16.18
CA HIS A 154 1.39 3.42 -17.03
C HIS A 154 0.73 4.79 -17.22
N ASP A 155 -0.60 4.85 -17.22
CA ASP A 155 -1.32 6.13 -17.26
C ASP A 155 -1.28 6.85 -15.91
N PHE A 156 -1.35 6.12 -14.79
CA PHE A 156 -1.13 6.68 -13.45
C PHE A 156 0.28 7.29 -13.29
N LEU A 157 1.31 6.68 -13.87
CA LEU A 157 2.68 7.20 -13.78
C LEU A 157 2.92 8.45 -14.64
N LYS A 158 2.13 8.67 -15.71
CA LYS A 158 2.24 9.88 -16.54
C LYS A 158 1.63 11.12 -15.89
N THR A 159 0.80 10.95 -14.87
CA THR A 159 0.08 12.04 -14.21
C THR A 159 0.79 12.57 -12.95
N ILE A 160 1.95 12.01 -12.60
CA ILE A 160 2.85 12.46 -11.52
C ILE A 160 3.88 13.44 -12.10
#